data_AF-A0AAW1QV79-F1
#
_entry.id   AF-A0AAW1QV79-F1
#
_cell.length_a   1.000
_cell.length_b   1.000
_cell.length_c   1.000
_cell.angle_alpha   90.00
_cell.angle_beta   90.00
_cell.angle_gamma   90.00
#
_symmetry.space_group_name_H-M   'P 1'
#
loop_
_entity.id
_entity.type
_entity.pdbx_description
1 polymer ?
#
loop_
_entity_poly.entity_id
_entity_poly.type
_entity_poly.pdbx_seq_one_letter_code
_entity_poly.pdbx_strand_id
1 'polypeptide(L)' 'MASGFWGVCGFFLALEVVLTLGVLFTGRKGNNGLRHTLCTTAVFCCWLMWIIVYMAQLNPLVRPQLQNG' A
#
# COMPACT_ATOMS: atom_id res chain seq x y z
N MET A 1 -11.48 10.75 10.28
CA MET A 1 -10.09 10.25 10.08
C MET A 1 -10.05 8.73 10.03
N ALA A 2 -10.62 8.00 11.01
CA ALA A 2 -10.60 6.53 11.03
C ALA A 2 -11.23 5.85 9.80
N SER A 3 -12.35 6.36 9.26
CA SER A 3 -13.02 5.76 8.10
C SER A 3 -12.15 5.73 6.83
N GLY A 4 -11.39 6.81 6.57
CA GLY A 4 -10.45 6.87 5.44
C GLY A 4 -9.26 5.93 5.60
N PHE A 5 -8.79 5.73 6.84
CA PHE A 5 -7.71 4.79 7.13
C PHE A 5 -8.10 3.35 6.80
N TRP A 6 -9.25 2.90 7.31
CA TRP A 6 -9.75 1.55 7.04
C TRP A 6 -10.04 1.32 5.55
N GLY A 7 -10.53 2.34 4.85
CA GLY A 7 -10.79 2.26 3.41
C GLY A 7 -9.53 1.99 2.58
N VAL A 8 -8.46 2.76 2.81
CA VAL A 8 -7.21 2.58 2.05
C VAL A 8 -6.49 1.30 2.44
N CYS A 9 -6.46 0.95 3.72
CA CYS A 9 -5.93 -0.35 4.15
C CYS A 9 -6.69 -1.52 3.51
N GLY A 10 -8.03 -1.46 3.49
CA GLY A 10 -8.85 -2.47 2.81
C GLY A 10 -8.59 -2.56 1.31
N PHE A 11 -8.35 -1.42 0.64
CA PHE A 11 -8.00 -1.38 -0.78
C PHE A 11 -6.67 -2.08 -1.08
N PHE A 12 -5.61 -1.81 -0.31
CA PHE A 12 -4.31 -2.47 -0.50
C PHE A 12 -4.37 -3.98 -0.21
N LEU A 13 -5.14 -4.37 0.81
CA LEU A 13 -5.34 -5.77 1.16
C LEU A 13 -6.12 -6.51 0.07
N ALA A 14 -7.13 -5.88 -0.52
CA ALA A 14 -7.84 -6.41 -1.68
C ALA A 14 -6.92 -6.55 -2.91
N LEU A 15 -6.07 -5.56 -3.18
CA LEU A 15 -5.08 -5.62 -4.26
C LEU A 15 -4.11 -6.79 -4.09
N GLU A 16 -3.61 -7.02 -2.89
CA GLU A 16 -2.72 -8.15 -2.58
C GLU A 16 -3.40 -9.49 -2.89
N VAL A 17 -4.63 -9.68 -2.41
CA VAL A 17 -5.42 -10.90 -2.67
C VAL A 17 -5.65 -11.10 -4.17
N VAL A 18 -6.05 -10.06 -4.90
CA VAL A 18 -6.28 -10.13 -6.34
C VAL A 18 -5.01 -10.50 -7.10
N LEU A 19 -3.86 -9.92 -6.73
CA LEU A 19 -2.58 -10.20 -7.38
C LEU A 19 -2.09 -11.62 -7.09
N THR A 20 -2.21 -12.10 -5.85
CA THR A 20 -1.87 -13.48 -5.48
C THR A 20 -2.73 -14.47 -6.26
N LEU A 21 -4.04 -14.26 -6.33
CA LEU A 21 -4.95 -15.10 -7.13
C LEU A 21 -4.61 -15.01 -8.62
N GLY A 22 -4.34 -13.82 -9.14
CA GLY A 22 -3.94 -13.60 -10.53
C GLY A 22 -2.68 -14.39 -10.89
N VAL A 23 -1.65 -14.39 -10.04
CA VAL A 23 -0.43 -15.17 -10.25
C VAL A 23 -0.69 -16.68 -10.18
N LEU A 24 -1.60 -17.12 -9.30
CA LEU A 24 -2.00 -18.53 -9.20
C LEU A 24 -2.73 -19.03 -10.46
N PHE A 25 -3.68 -18.25 -10.99
CA PHE A 25 -4.48 -18.62 -12.16
C PHE A 25 -3.76 -18.45 -13.50
N THR A 26 -2.88 -17.45 -13.63
CA THR A 26 -2.19 -17.15 -14.90
C THR A 26 -0.77 -17.72 -14.97
N GLY A 27 -0.27 -18.28 -13.87
CA GLY A 27 1.10 -18.70 -13.75
C GLY A 27 1.43 -19.99 -14.53
N ARG A 28 2.23 -19.89 -15.60
CA ARG A 28 2.83 -21.07 -16.26
C ARG A 28 3.82 -21.78 -15.33
N LYS A 29 3.74 -23.11 -15.30
CA LYS A 29 4.60 -24.00 -14.48
C LYS A 29 6.08 -23.69 -14.73
N GLY A 30 6.73 -22.97 -13.80
CA GLY A 30 8.14 -22.56 -13.94
C GLY A 30 8.54 -21.38 -13.03
N ASN A 31 7.89 -20.21 -13.17
CA ASN A 31 8.36 -18.96 -12.53
C ASN A 31 7.34 -18.27 -11.61
N ASN A 32 6.30 -18.99 -11.18
CA ASN A 32 5.19 -18.42 -10.40
C ASN A 32 5.63 -17.90 -9.03
N GLY A 33 6.62 -18.56 -8.40
CA GLY A 33 7.13 -18.16 -7.08
C GLY A 33 7.79 -16.77 -7.10
N LEU A 34 8.68 -16.52 -8.06
CA LEU A 34 9.36 -15.23 -8.17
C LEU A 34 8.38 -14.10 -8.53
N ARG A 35 7.44 -14.34 -9.45
CA ARG A 35 6.41 -13.35 -9.78
C ARG A 35 5.54 -13.03 -8.59
N HIS A 36 5.15 -14.05 -7.82
CA HIS A 36 4.37 -13.87 -6.61
C HIS A 36 5.10 -12.99 -5.59
N THR A 37 6.36 -13.33 -5.26
CA THR A 37 7.12 -12.57 -4.26
C THR A 37 7.40 -11.12 -4.68
N LEU A 38 7.67 -10.87 -5.97
CA LEU A 38 7.86 -9.51 -6.48
C LEU A 38 6.57 -8.69 -6.40
N CYS A 39 5.44 -9.26 -6.82
CA CYS A 39 4.13 -8.60 -6.76
C CYS A 39 3.71 -8.30 -5.32
N THR A 40 3.79 -9.27 -4.41
CA THR A 40 3.40 -9.08 -3.01
C THR A 40 4.28 -8.05 -2.31
N THR A 41 5.61 -8.10 -2.54
CA THR A 41 6.55 -7.15 -1.93
C THR A 41 6.30 -5.72 -2.42
N ALA A 42 5.99 -5.54 -3.71
CA ALA A 42 5.69 -4.22 -4.25
C ALA A 42 4.44 -3.60 -3.60
N VAL A 43 3.34 -4.35 -3.51
CA VAL A 43 2.09 -3.90 -2.87
C VAL A 43 2.32 -3.57 -1.40
N PHE A 44 3.03 -4.43 -0.69
CA PHE A 44 3.35 -4.23 0.72
C PHE A 44 4.19 -2.97 0.93
N CYS A 45 5.19 -2.71 0.09
CA CYS A 45 6.00 -1.50 0.15
C CYS A 45 5.17 -0.23 -0.12
N CYS A 46 4.30 -0.26 -1.13
CA CYS A 46 3.39 0.85 -1.41
C CYS A 46 2.44 1.13 -0.24
N TRP A 47 1.91 0.09 0.39
CA TRP A 47 1.06 0.21 1.57
C TRP A 47 1.83 0.78 2.77
N LEU A 48 3.07 0.31 3.03
CA LEU A 48 3.92 0.84 4.09
C LEU A 48 4.22 2.33 3.90
N MET A 49 4.63 2.75 2.70
CA MET A 49 4.89 4.15 2.38
C MET A 49 3.65 5.01 2.66
N TRP A 50 2.47 4.55 2.24
CA TRP A 50 1.22 5.25 2.50
C TRP A 50 0.93 5.38 4.00
N ILE A 51 1.08 4.30 4.79
CA ILE A 51 0.88 4.33 6.25
C ILE A 51 1.82 5.33 6.92
N ILE A 52 3.09 5.32 6.56
CA ILE A 52 4.10 6.18 7.20
C ILE A 52 3.74 7.66 6.97
N VAL A 53 3.41 8.04 5.73
CA VAL A 53 3.00 9.42 5.41
C VAL A 53 1.70 9.80 6.11
N TYR A 54 0.72 8.89 6.16
CA TYR A 54 -0.54 9.11 6.87
C TYR A 54 -0.29 9.36 8.37
N MET A 55 0.52 8.52 9.00
CA MET A 55 0.85 8.64 10.43
C MET A 55 1.62 9.92 10.75
N ALA A 56 2.52 10.34 9.86
CA ALA A 56 3.27 11.59 10.01
C ALA A 56 2.37 12.85 10.04
N GLN A 57 1.17 12.77 9.44
CA GLN A 57 0.23 13.88 9.36
C GLN A 57 -0.84 13.88 10.47
N LEU A 58 -0.99 12.80 11.26
CA LEU A 58 -2.05 12.71 12.28
C LEU A 58 -1.88 13.70 13.44
N ASN A 59 -0.63 13.90 13.90
CA ASN A 59 -0.29 14.83 14.97
C ASN A 59 0.97 15.62 14.57
N PRO A 60 0.84 16.61 13.67
CA PRO A 60 1.99 17.34 13.16
C PRO A 60 2.59 18.23 14.26
N LEU A 61 3.90 18.09 14.48
CA LEU A 61 4.66 18.91 15.42
C LEU A 61 4.94 20.32 14.85
N VAL A 62 5.06 20.42 13.53
CA VAL A 62 5.33 21.66 12.80
C VAL A 62 4.10 22.03 11.99
N ARG A 63 3.65 23.28 12.10
CA ARG A 63 2.56 23.83 11.28
C ARG A 63 3.14 24.71 10.18
N PRO A 64 2.60 24.65 8.95
CA PRO A 64 3.07 25.52 7.87
C PRO A 64 2.85 26.99 8.26
N GLN A 65 3.89 27.81 8.15
CA GLN A 65 3.80 29.26 8.30
C GLN A 65 3.71 29.88 6.91
N LEU A 66 2.58 30.52 6.61
CA LEU A 66 2.41 31.27 5.38
C LEU A 66 2.97 32.67 5.62
N GLN A 67 4.10 33.00 4.99
CA GLN A 67 4.57 34.38 4.92
C GLN A 67 3.85 35.05 3.75
N ASN A 68 2.69 35.64 4.02
CA ASN A 68 2.06 36.53 3.05
C ASN A 68 3.03 37.69 2.77
N GLY A 69 3.26 37.97 1.48
CA GLY A 69 3.80 39.25 1.03
C GLY A 69 2.77 40.37 1.18
#